data_AF-A0A2D9D9Q9-F1
#
_entry.id   AF-A0A2D9D9Q9-F1
#
_cell.length_a   1.000
_cell.length_b   1.000
_cell.length_c   1.000
_cell.angle_alpha   90.00
_cell.angle_beta   90.00
_cell.angle_gamma   90.00
#
_symmetry.space_group_name_H-M   'P 1'
#
loop_
_entity.id
_entity.type
_entity.pdbx_description
1 polymer ?
#
loop_
_entity_poly.entity_id
_entity_poly.type
_entity_poly.pdbx_seq_one_letter_code
_entity_poly.pdbx_strand_id
1 'polypeptide(L)'
;MQHSIVFILIDKIEKAIQKTGIKEIAISGGVSANSYLRTELQKLADQKNYNLYIPKFQYCTDNAAMIAISGYFKYINKDFVNQEETSSASLIF
;
A
#
# COMPACT_ATOMS: atom_id res chain seq x y z
N MET A 1 -8.61 -1.98 22.38
CA MET A 1 -8.51 -0.83 21.44
C MET A 1 -8.07 -1.20 20.02
N GLN A 2 -7.11 -2.12 19.80
CA GLN A 2 -6.60 -2.43 18.45
C GLN A 2 -7.62 -3.04 17.47
N HIS A 3 -8.62 -3.78 17.96
CA HIS A 3 -9.68 -4.36 17.13
C HIS A 3 -10.49 -3.31 16.37
N SER A 4 -10.71 -2.14 16.98
CA SER A 4 -11.58 -1.10 16.41
C SER A 4 -10.97 -0.47 15.15
N ILE A 5 -9.65 -0.25 15.13
CA ILE A 5 -8.98 0.39 13.98
C ILE A 5 -8.96 -0.55 12.78
N VAL A 6 -8.61 -1.83 12.97
CA VAL A 6 -8.58 -2.82 11.88
C VAL A 6 -9.96 -3.00 11.25
N PHE A 7 -11.02 -3.07 12.07
CA PHE A 7 -12.38 -3.16 11.57
C PHE A 7 -12.78 -1.95 10.72
N ILE A 8 -12.44 -0.73 11.17
CA ILE A 8 -12.70 0.49 10.40
C ILE A 8 -11.94 0.49 9.06
N LEU A 9 -10.70 0.00 9.04
CA LEU A 9 -9.92 -0.10 7.79
C LEU A 9 -10.57 -1.08 6.80
N ILE A 10 -11.00 -2.24 7.28
CA ILE A 10 -11.65 -3.26 6.46
C ILE A 10 -12.97 -2.74 5.88
N ASP A 11 -13.82 -2.12 6.71
CA ASP A 11 -15.08 -1.50 6.26
C ASP A 11 -14.85 -0.44 5.17
N LYS A 12 -13.80 0.39 5.32
CA LYS A 12 -13.42 1.38 4.29
C LYS A 12 -12.93 0.73 2.99
N ILE A 13 -12.17 -0.35 3.08
CA ILE A 13 -11.69 -1.10 1.90
C ILE A 13 -12.88 -1.70 1.15
N GLU A 14 -13.82 -2.34 1.85
CA GLU A 14 -15.01 -2.90 1.22
C GLU A 14 -15.87 -1.82 0.54
N LYS A 15 -16.05 -0.66 1.19
CA LYS A 15 -16.75 0.48 0.58
C LYS A 15 -16.04 1.01 -0.67
N ALA A 16 -14.71 1.09 -0.65
CA ALA A 16 -13.93 1.51 -1.81
C ALA A 16 -14.07 0.53 -2.98
N ILE A 17 -14.03 -0.77 -2.70
CA ILE A 17 -14.25 -1.83 -3.69
C ILE A 17 -15.66 -1.75 -4.28
N GLN A 18 -16.69 -1.62 -3.45
CA GLN A 18 -18.07 -1.47 -3.92
C GLN A 18 -18.25 -0.24 -4.83
N LYS A 19 -17.55 0.85 -4.53
CA LYS A 19 -17.63 2.10 -5.31
C LYS A 19 -16.88 2.03 -6.64
N THR A 20 -15.75 1.31 -6.69
CA THR A 20 -14.83 1.33 -7.84
C THR A 20 -14.90 0.07 -8.70
N GLY A 21 -15.42 -1.04 -8.17
CA GLY A 21 -15.47 -2.34 -8.82
C GLY A 21 -14.12 -3.09 -8.89
N ILE A 22 -13.04 -2.54 -8.30
CA ILE A 22 -11.72 -3.18 -8.28
C ILE A 22 -11.73 -4.46 -7.43
N LYS A 23 -10.86 -5.41 -7.76
CA LYS A 23 -10.67 -6.64 -6.98
C LYS A 23 -9.27 -6.76 -6.41
N GLU A 24 -8.42 -5.79 -6.71
CA GLU A 24 -7.02 -5.73 -6.33
C GLU A 24 -6.89 -4.92 -5.05
N ILE A 25 -6.40 -5.57 -4.00
CA ILE A 25 -6.11 -4.95 -2.71
C ILE A 25 -4.60 -5.03 -2.49
N ALA A 26 -3.94 -3.89 -2.41
CA ALA A 26 -2.54 -3.82 -2.00
C ALA A 26 -2.44 -3.02 -0.71
N ILE A 27 -1.66 -3.51 0.27
CA ILE A 27 -1.37 -2.78 1.50
C ILE A 27 0.14 -2.55 1.65
N SER A 28 0.52 -1.36 2.11
CA SER A 28 1.91 -0.96 2.33
C SER A 28 2.03 -0.04 3.57
N GLY A 29 3.25 0.35 3.91
CA GLY A 29 3.56 1.19 5.07
C GLY A 29 3.60 0.44 6.39
N GLY A 30 4.03 1.10 7.46
CA GLY A 30 4.26 0.46 8.77
C GLY A 30 3.02 -0.22 9.36
N VAL A 31 1.81 0.31 9.13
CA VAL A 31 0.55 -0.30 9.60
C VAL A 31 0.28 -1.64 8.91
N SER A 32 0.75 -1.84 7.67
CA SER A 32 0.67 -3.12 6.97
C SER A 32 1.54 -4.21 7.59
N ALA A 33 2.46 -3.88 8.52
CA ALA A 33 3.17 -4.86 9.34
C ALA A 33 2.28 -5.45 10.46
N ASN A 34 1.08 -4.95 10.70
CA ASN A 34 0.19 -5.52 11.71
C ASN A 34 -0.30 -6.92 11.30
N SER A 35 0.07 -7.96 12.05
CA SER A 35 -0.27 -9.35 11.75
C SER A 35 -1.77 -9.63 11.80
N TYR A 36 -2.51 -8.95 12.69
CA TYR A 36 -3.97 -9.08 12.79
C TYR A 36 -4.65 -8.50 11.54
N LEU A 37 -4.25 -7.30 11.09
CA LEU A 37 -4.74 -6.71 9.84
C LEU A 37 -4.49 -7.61 8.63
N ARG A 38 -3.27 -8.18 8.50
CA ARG A 38 -2.93 -9.12 7.43
C ARG A 38 -3.87 -10.33 7.42
N THR A 39 -4.11 -10.90 8.59
CA THR A 39 -4.95 -12.09 8.75
C THR A 39 -6.40 -11.80 8.35
N GLU A 40 -6.95 -10.68 8.81
CA GLU A 40 -8.34 -10.31 8.49
C GLU A 40 -8.52 -9.93 7.01
N LEU A 41 -7.54 -9.27 6.40
CA LEU A 41 -7.57 -9.00 4.96
C LEU A 41 -7.45 -10.26 4.12
N GLN A 42 -6.62 -11.22 4.53
CA GLN A 42 -6.53 -12.51 3.84
C GLN A 42 -7.87 -13.24 3.88
N LYS A 43 -8.52 -13.31 5.06
CA LYS A 43 -9.86 -13.88 5.19
C LYS A 43 -10.87 -13.21 4.26
N LEU A 44 -10.88 -11.87 4.23
CA LEU A 44 -11.77 -11.11 3.35
C LEU A 44 -11.50 -11.44 1.87
N ALA A 45 -10.23 -11.47 1.47
CA ALA A 45 -9.82 -11.75 0.11
C ALA A 45 -10.24 -13.16 -0.33
N ASP A 46 -10.05 -14.17 0.53
CA ASP A 46 -10.46 -15.54 0.27
C ASP A 46 -12.00 -15.66 0.17
N GLN A 47 -12.74 -14.99 1.06
CA GLN A 47 -14.21 -15.03 1.08
C GLN A 47 -14.85 -14.35 -0.11
N LYS A 48 -14.25 -13.26 -0.60
CA LYS A 48 -14.81 -12.41 -1.66
C LYS A 48 -14.13 -12.59 -3.01
N ASN A 49 -13.13 -13.47 -3.09
CA ASN A 49 -12.31 -13.70 -4.26
C ASN A 49 -11.63 -12.41 -4.77
N TYR A 50 -10.98 -11.70 -3.84
CA TYR A 50 -10.13 -10.54 -4.14
C TYR A 50 -8.67 -10.96 -4.25
N ASN A 51 -7.90 -10.23 -5.07
CA ASN A 51 -6.46 -10.39 -5.18
C ASN A 51 -5.77 -9.54 -4.13
N LEU A 52 -5.14 -10.16 -3.14
CA LEU A 52 -4.45 -9.47 -2.05
C LEU A 52 -2.93 -9.49 -2.24
N TYR A 53 -2.32 -8.31 -2.23
CA TYR A 53 -0.89 -8.11 -2.37
C TYR A 53 -0.32 -7.51 -1.08
N ILE A 54 0.43 -8.34 -0.34
CA ILE A 54 1.11 -7.92 0.88
C ILE A 54 2.61 -8.15 0.73
N PRO A 55 3.45 -7.09 0.77
CA PRO A 55 4.89 -7.26 0.77
C PRO A 55 5.40 -8.05 1.98
N LYS A 56 6.58 -8.65 1.84
CA LYS A 56 7.32 -9.20 2.99
C LYS A 56 7.54 -8.08 4.01
N PHE A 57 7.54 -8.42 5.30
CA PHE A 57 7.68 -7.47 6.40
C PHE A 57 8.84 -6.48 6.24
N GLN A 58 10.02 -6.96 5.81
CA GLN A 58 11.21 -6.14 5.58
C GLN A 58 11.04 -5.04 4.52
N TYR A 59 9.99 -5.13 3.70
CA TYR A 59 9.67 -4.15 2.66
C TYR A 59 8.47 -3.25 3.02
N CYS A 60 7.83 -3.45 4.17
CA CYS A 60 6.67 -2.67 4.58
C CYS A 60 7.03 -1.36 5.30
N THR A 61 8.22 -1.28 5.89
CA THR A 61 8.77 -0.06 6.49
C THR A 61 9.66 0.67 5.49
N ASP A 62 9.97 1.93 5.77
CA ASP A 62 10.83 2.74 4.89
C ASP A 62 12.19 2.06 4.67
N ASN A 63 12.55 1.87 3.40
CA ASN A 63 13.77 1.18 3.01
C ASN A 63 14.25 1.64 1.62
N ALA A 64 15.56 1.51 1.34
CA ALA A 64 16.13 1.93 0.07
C ALA A 64 15.62 1.12 -1.14
N ALA A 65 15.16 -0.12 -0.95
CA ALA A 65 14.63 -0.93 -2.05
C ALA A 65 13.35 -0.33 -2.64
N MET A 66 12.50 0.31 -1.81
CA MET A 66 11.29 1.00 -2.28
C MET A 66 11.63 2.24 -3.13
N ILE A 67 12.72 2.94 -2.81
CA ILE A 67 13.21 4.08 -3.59
C ILE A 67 13.81 3.60 -4.91
N ALA A 68 14.61 2.53 -4.88
CA ALA A 68 15.23 1.96 -6.06
C ALA A 68 14.20 1.47 -7.08
N ILE A 69 13.16 0.75 -6.65
CA ILE A 69 12.12 0.26 -7.57
C ILE A 69 11.27 1.41 -8.14
N SER A 70 10.98 2.44 -7.35
CA SER A 70 10.29 3.65 -7.83
C SER A 70 11.13 4.39 -8.88
N GLY A 71 12.43 4.55 -8.64
CA GLY A 71 13.38 5.11 -9.60
C GLY A 71 13.49 4.30 -10.89
N TYR A 72 13.48 2.97 -10.80
CA TYR A 72 13.49 2.08 -11.97
C TYR A 72 12.25 2.27 -12.86
N PHE A 73 11.05 2.33 -12.28
CA PHE A 73 9.83 2.58 -13.04
C PHE A 73 9.80 3.99 -13.64
N LYS A 74 10.27 5.01 -12.90
CA LYS A 74 10.44 6.37 -13.43
C LYS A 74 11.41 6.41 -14.63
N TYR A 75 12.55 5.71 -14.52
CA TYR A 75 13.53 5.57 -15.60
C TYR A 75 12.90 4.95 -16.87
N ILE A 76 12.15 3.86 -16.73
CA ILE A 76 11.45 3.21 -17.86
C ILE A 76 10.46 4.19 -18.51
N ASN A 77 9.75 4.96 -17.70
CA ASN A 77 8.78 5.95 -18.16
C ASN A 77 9.43 7.25 -18.68
N LYS A 78 10.76 7.35 -18.66
CA LYS A 78 11.52 8.57 -18.99
C LYS A 78 11.13 9.78 -18.15
N ASP A 79 10.65 9.55 -16.93
CA ASP A 79 10.29 10.57 -15.94
C ASP A 79 11.55 10.97 -15.15
N PHE A 80 12.34 11.85 -15.76
CA PHE A 80 13.58 12.36 -15.18
C PHE A 80 13.39 13.73 -14.54
N VAL A 81 14.14 13.98 -13.47
CA VAL A 81 14.21 15.29 -12.83
C VAL A 81 15.48 16.03 -13.22
N ASN A 82 15.45 17.36 -13.16
CA ASN A 82 16.62 18.21 -13.38
C ASN A 82 17.45 18.33 -12.09
N GLN A 83 18.69 18.83 -12.23
CA GLN A 83 19.61 18.97 -11.08
C GLN A 83 19.23 20.11 -10.11
N GLU A 84 18.19 20.89 -10.43
CA GLU A 84 17.70 22.00 -9.61
C GLU A 84 16.68 21.57 -8.55
N GLU A 85 16.23 20.31 -8.59
CA GLU A 85 15.27 19.79 -7.60
C GLU A 85 15.83 19.83 -6.19
N THR A 86 14.99 20.25 -5.25
CA THR A 86 15.34 20.34 -3.84
C THR A 86 14.37 19.53 -2.98
N SER A 87 14.81 19.16 -1.78
CA SER A 87 13.96 18.41 -0.85
C SER A 87 12.78 19.27 -0.38
N SER A 88 11.57 18.76 -0.51
CA SER A 88 10.37 19.34 0.11
C SER A 88 9.80 18.35 1.14
N ALA A 89 9.45 18.88 2.32
CA ALA A 89 8.77 18.09 3.36
C ALA A 89 7.29 17.82 3.02
N SER A 90 6.70 18.63 2.14
CA SER A 90 5.27 18.59 1.78
C SER A 90 5.13 18.58 0.26
N LEU A 91 5.49 17.45 -0.36
CA LEU A 91 5.23 17.23 -1.79
C LEU A 91 3.73 17.04 -2.01
N ILE A 92 3.17 17.79 -2.96
CA ILE A 92 1.80 17.63 -3.41
C ILE A 92 1.84 16.69 -4.62
N PHE A 93 1.22 15.52 -4.49
CA PHE A 93 1.05 14.53 -5.55
C PHE A 93 -0.27 14.73 -6.27
#